data_AF-A0A4R3L7D5-F1
#
_entry.id   AF-A0A4R3L7D5-F1
#
_cell.length_a   1.000
_cell.length_b   1.000
_cell.length_c   1.000
_cell.angle_alpha   90.00
_cell.angle_beta   90.00
_cell.angle_gamma   90.00
#
_symmetry.space_group_name_H-M   'P 1'
#
loop_
_entity.id
_entity.type
_entity.pdbx_description
1 polymer ?
#
loop_
_entity_poly.entity_id
_entity_poly.type
_entity_poly.pdbx_seq_one_letter_code
_entity_poly.pdbx_strand_id
1 'polypeptide(L)'
;MEDYLALEQGRKPIEIKDPRSLTIEEKRELGNGLGYYDHENKKIYVNLDSLTAEQSYNIVETVIHEGRHAYQHYALENPEIHPDHKELELWRKNTGLVGGVYLPPEYDFMYYYQAIERDANQYTEQKVEALYTDLEKKLGPNIDYEQYQSKKTSYVATMKNRAIEFSGDNFISEVDNKVNEFYELLKNKEKEKEQPAKPTENPIKQPENGLKIGKLVWTENNKKHSQLLVAKNQIDQLMQRLNKAFREGKMEENKFLNQKHSLESQSNKVSKKIKFLNELAQKSFQEQYPDLKLKPFSLQTSNIAIRILQHNEESKTTLKPEQFKDLGLKESEVHSLVDKKDLLEVEM
;
A
#
# COMPACT_ATOMS: atom_id res chain seq x y z
N MET A 1 24.41 -14.81 13.48
CA MET A 1 24.60 -13.97 12.28
C MET A 1 24.32 -12.51 12.62
N GLU A 2 23.12 -12.16 13.09
CA GLU A 2 22.79 -10.81 13.57
C GLU A 2 23.80 -10.27 14.61
N ASP A 3 24.24 -11.08 15.58
CA ASP A 3 25.30 -10.69 16.53
C ASP A 3 26.59 -10.19 15.87
N TYR A 4 27.00 -10.85 14.78
CA TYR A 4 28.19 -10.50 14.03
C TYR A 4 27.97 -9.21 13.22
N LEU A 5 26.82 -9.10 12.54
CA LEU A 5 26.46 -7.92 11.74
C LEU A 5 26.33 -6.67 12.61
N ALA A 6 25.67 -6.78 13.75
CA ALA A 6 25.48 -5.69 14.70
C ALA A 6 26.82 -5.18 15.23
N LEU A 7 27.73 -6.10 15.58
CA LEU A 7 29.08 -5.76 16.02
C LEU A 7 29.85 -5.00 14.93
N GLU A 8 29.82 -5.48 13.68
CA GLU A 8 30.45 -4.82 12.54
C GLU A 8 29.85 -3.41 12.29
N GLN A 9 28.56 -3.27 12.54
CA GLN A 9 27.79 -2.04 12.39
C GLN A 9 27.90 -1.09 13.60
N GLY A 10 28.66 -1.44 14.64
CA GLY A 10 28.85 -0.61 15.83
C GLY A 10 27.59 -0.44 16.68
N ARG A 11 26.65 -1.40 16.63
CA ARG A 11 25.40 -1.40 17.40
C ARG A 11 25.23 -2.67 18.23
N LYS A 12 24.31 -2.64 19.20
CA LYS A 12 23.91 -3.85 19.91
C LYS A 12 23.11 -4.79 18.99
N PRO A 13 23.23 -6.11 19.17
CA PRO A 13 22.44 -7.07 18.41
C PRO A 13 20.95 -6.95 18.73
N ILE A 14 20.15 -7.15 17.69
CA ILE A 14 18.69 -7.22 17.82
C ILE A 14 18.24 -8.67 17.98
N GLU A 15 17.27 -8.89 18.86
CA GLU A 15 16.70 -10.21 19.06
C GLU A 15 15.91 -10.66 17.81
N ILE A 16 16.17 -11.88 17.34
CA ILE A 16 15.41 -12.53 16.27
C ILE A 16 14.30 -13.39 16.89
N LYS A 17 13.07 -13.18 16.44
CA LYS A 17 11.86 -13.86 16.90
C LYS A 17 11.20 -14.66 15.78
N ASP A 18 10.63 -15.79 16.19
CA ASP A 18 9.77 -16.62 15.36
C ASP A 18 8.32 -16.07 15.39
N PRO A 19 7.70 -15.78 14.24
CA PRO A 19 6.36 -15.24 14.18
C PRO A 19 5.27 -16.18 14.69
N ARG A 20 5.56 -17.46 14.92
CA ARG A 20 4.65 -18.35 15.65
C ARG A 20 4.43 -17.90 17.09
N SER A 21 5.40 -17.17 17.67
CA SER A 21 5.27 -16.54 18.99
C SER A 21 4.51 -15.22 18.98
N LEU A 22 4.12 -14.71 17.80
CA LEU A 22 3.38 -13.46 17.66
C LEU A 22 1.90 -13.61 17.98
N THR A 23 1.35 -12.53 18.52
CA THR A 23 -0.09 -12.28 18.63
C THR A 23 -0.72 -12.13 17.23
N ILE A 24 -2.06 -12.17 17.17
CA ILE A 24 -2.82 -12.00 15.92
C ILE A 24 -2.56 -10.62 15.29
N GLU A 25 -2.30 -9.61 16.11
CA GLU A 25 -2.06 -8.22 15.68
C GLU A 25 -0.68 -8.09 15.04
N GLU A 26 0.36 -8.63 15.67
CA GLU A 26 1.72 -8.67 15.11
C GLU A 26 1.78 -9.54 13.83
N LYS A 27 1.00 -10.62 13.75
CA LYS A 27 0.87 -11.41 12.50
C LYS A 27 0.21 -10.63 11.36
N ARG A 28 -0.67 -9.67 11.66
CA ARG A 28 -1.27 -8.80 10.63
C ARG A 28 -0.26 -7.79 10.09
N GLU A 29 0.66 -7.30 10.92
CA GLU A 29 1.73 -6.40 10.51
C GLU A 29 2.79 -7.10 9.67
N LEU A 30 3.12 -8.35 10.00
CA LEU A 30 4.05 -9.19 9.22
C LEU A 30 3.56 -9.43 7.77
N GLY A 31 2.25 -9.34 7.54
CA GLY A 31 1.65 -9.47 6.21
C GLY A 31 2.02 -10.79 5.51
N ASN A 32 2.27 -10.73 4.21
CA ASN A 32 2.80 -11.87 3.43
C ASN A 32 4.34 -11.84 3.33
N GLY A 33 5.02 -11.05 4.17
CA GLY A 33 6.47 -10.88 4.13
C GLY A 33 7.23 -12.10 4.66
N LEU A 34 8.51 -12.22 4.27
CA LEU A 34 9.43 -13.21 4.81
C LEU A 34 9.96 -12.82 6.19
N GLY A 35 9.91 -11.53 6.52
CA GLY A 35 10.25 -10.98 7.83
C GLY A 35 9.98 -9.47 7.87
N TYR A 36 10.20 -8.88 9.04
CA TYR A 36 10.23 -7.43 9.24
C TYR A 36 11.01 -7.06 10.51
N TYR A 37 11.59 -5.86 10.52
CA TYR A 37 12.13 -5.23 11.71
C TYR A 37 11.08 -4.36 12.40
N ASP A 38 10.72 -4.73 13.63
CA ASP A 38 9.88 -3.94 14.52
C ASP A 38 10.73 -2.87 15.19
N HIS A 39 10.48 -1.63 14.80
CA HIS A 39 11.20 -0.47 15.29
C HIS A 39 10.83 -0.10 16.73
N GLU A 40 9.59 -0.34 17.17
CA GLU A 40 9.12 0.04 18.51
C GLU A 40 9.76 -0.86 19.56
N ASN A 41 9.73 -2.18 19.32
CA ASN A 41 10.29 -3.14 20.25
C ASN A 41 11.76 -3.49 19.96
N LYS A 42 12.32 -2.94 18.88
CA LYS A 42 13.68 -3.23 18.38
C LYS A 42 13.91 -4.74 18.28
N LYS A 43 13.11 -5.41 17.46
CA LYS A 43 13.11 -6.88 17.24
C LYS A 43 13.01 -7.22 15.75
N ILE A 44 13.63 -8.31 15.33
CA ILE A 44 13.50 -8.84 13.97
C ILE A 44 12.58 -10.06 14.02
N TYR A 45 11.55 -10.08 13.17
CA TYR A 45 10.66 -11.23 13.01
C TYR A 45 10.91 -11.91 11.67
N VAL A 46 11.00 -13.24 11.65
CA VAL A 46 11.29 -14.00 10.43
C VAL A 46 10.33 -15.16 10.26
N ASN A 47 9.57 -15.19 9.16
CA ASN A 47 8.57 -16.20 8.86
C ASN A 47 9.16 -17.60 8.61
N LEU A 48 9.15 -18.43 9.67
CA LEU A 48 9.64 -19.80 9.61
C LEU A 48 8.62 -20.80 9.02
N ASP A 49 7.36 -20.41 8.80
CA ASP A 49 6.35 -21.28 8.19
C ASP A 49 6.53 -21.40 6.67
N SER A 50 7.33 -20.51 6.07
CA SER A 50 7.68 -20.50 4.64
C SER A 50 8.99 -21.26 4.36
N LEU A 51 9.31 -22.31 5.13
CA LEU A 51 10.61 -23.00 5.07
C LEU A 51 10.55 -24.40 4.47
N THR A 52 10.95 -24.49 3.20
CA THR A 52 11.52 -25.69 2.58
C THR A 52 13.05 -25.59 2.52
N ALA A 53 13.76 -26.68 2.20
CA ALA A 53 15.23 -26.66 2.08
C ALA A 53 15.73 -25.59 1.08
N GLU A 54 14.98 -25.38 -0.02
CA GLU A 54 15.25 -24.33 -1.02
C GLU A 54 15.07 -22.90 -0.47
N GLN A 55 14.34 -22.72 0.64
CA GLN A 55 14.02 -21.41 1.23
C GLN A 55 14.97 -21.03 2.38
N SER A 56 15.97 -21.85 2.69
CA SER A 56 16.98 -21.54 3.72
C SER A 56 17.80 -20.29 3.39
N TYR A 57 18.12 -20.06 2.11
CA TYR A 57 18.78 -18.85 1.62
C TYR A 57 17.96 -17.58 1.91
N ASN A 58 16.64 -17.66 1.79
CA ASN A 58 15.74 -16.55 2.06
C ASN A 58 15.80 -16.13 3.54
N ILE A 59 15.95 -17.06 4.48
CA ILE A 59 16.11 -16.71 5.91
C ILE A 59 17.36 -15.87 6.11
N VAL A 60 18.47 -16.34 5.54
CA VAL A 60 19.76 -15.66 5.70
C VAL A 60 19.66 -14.25 5.13
N GLU A 61 19.08 -14.13 3.94
CA GLU A 61 18.80 -12.85 3.30
C GLU A 61 17.93 -11.95 4.17
N THR A 62 16.78 -12.46 4.65
CA THR A 62 15.84 -11.71 5.50
C THR A 62 16.52 -11.23 6.78
N VAL A 63 17.25 -12.08 7.49
CA VAL A 63 17.93 -11.66 8.74
C VAL A 63 18.96 -10.57 8.46
N ILE A 64 19.72 -10.67 7.36
CA ILE A 64 20.70 -9.62 7.01
C ILE A 64 19.98 -8.32 6.62
N HIS A 65 18.89 -8.42 5.86
CA HIS A 65 18.10 -7.28 5.38
C HIS A 65 17.43 -6.53 6.54
N GLU A 66 16.69 -7.24 7.40
CA GLU A 66 16.08 -6.65 8.59
C GLU A 66 17.13 -6.15 9.60
N GLY A 67 18.26 -6.85 9.70
CA GLY A 67 19.42 -6.39 10.48
C GLY A 67 20.03 -5.10 9.93
N ARG A 68 19.95 -4.86 8.62
CA ARG A 68 20.35 -3.58 8.02
C ARG A 68 19.34 -2.48 8.32
N HIS A 69 18.04 -2.76 8.33
CA HIS A 69 17.03 -1.81 8.82
C HIS A 69 17.24 -1.44 10.30
N ALA A 70 17.65 -2.39 11.14
CA ALA A 70 18.04 -2.12 12.51
C ALA A 70 19.22 -1.15 12.61
N TYR A 71 20.22 -1.29 11.74
CA TYR A 71 21.32 -0.33 11.66
C TYR A 71 20.88 1.04 11.17
N GLN A 72 20.08 1.12 10.10
CA GLN A 72 19.60 2.39 9.58
C GLN A 72 18.81 3.16 10.64
N HIS A 73 17.94 2.47 11.41
CA HIS A 73 17.26 3.05 12.55
C HIS A 73 18.25 3.56 13.60
N TYR A 74 19.21 2.73 14.03
CA TYR A 74 20.22 3.14 15.01
C TYR A 74 21.08 4.32 14.53
N ALA A 75 21.44 4.37 13.25
CA ALA A 75 22.21 5.45 12.64
C ALA A 75 21.43 6.76 12.55
N LEU A 76 20.10 6.70 12.36
CA LEU A 76 19.25 7.89 12.40
C LEU A 76 19.13 8.49 13.81
N GLU A 77 19.19 7.64 14.85
CA GLU A 77 19.27 8.03 16.26
C GLU A 77 20.68 8.53 16.67
N ASN A 78 21.74 8.02 16.01
CA ASN A 78 23.15 8.29 16.31
C ASN A 78 23.93 8.65 15.03
N PRO A 79 23.69 9.84 14.42
CA PRO A 79 24.21 10.17 13.09
C PRO A 79 25.73 10.09 12.91
N GLU A 80 26.49 10.20 14.00
CA GLU A 80 27.95 10.12 14.01
C GLU A 80 28.50 8.74 13.67
N ILE A 81 27.68 7.68 13.76
CA ILE A 81 28.10 6.31 13.49
C ILE A 81 28.03 5.94 12.00
N HIS A 82 27.41 6.80 11.17
CA HIS A 82 27.28 6.59 9.74
C HIS A 82 28.03 7.69 8.96
N PRO A 83 28.93 7.32 8.02
CA PRO A 83 29.84 8.29 7.40
C PRO A 83 29.17 9.21 6.38
N ASP A 84 28.06 8.82 5.74
CA ASP A 84 27.39 9.63 4.71
C ASP A 84 26.11 10.30 5.24
N HIS A 85 26.24 11.57 5.62
CA HIS A 85 25.08 12.34 6.06
C HIS A 85 24.01 12.55 4.98
N LYS A 86 24.35 12.48 3.68
CA LYS A 86 23.34 12.57 2.62
C LYS A 86 22.49 11.31 2.56
N GLU A 87 23.11 10.15 2.79
CA GLU A 87 22.41 8.88 2.86
C GLU A 87 21.47 8.84 4.08
N LEU A 88 21.90 9.34 5.24
CA LEU A 88 21.03 9.52 6.41
C LEU A 88 19.82 10.40 6.11
N GLU A 89 19.99 11.49 5.36
CA GLU A 89 18.87 12.37 5.01
C GLU A 89 17.88 11.68 4.05
N LEU A 90 18.35 10.82 3.15
CA LEU A 90 17.48 10.01 2.32
C LEU A 90 16.70 8.98 3.16
N TRP A 91 17.38 8.27 4.06
CA TRP A 91 16.73 7.31 4.98
C TRP A 91 15.71 7.99 5.88
N ARG A 92 16.01 9.17 6.42
CA ARG A 92 15.11 9.99 7.25
C ARG A 92 13.79 10.29 6.53
N LYS A 93 13.85 10.58 5.24
CA LYS A 93 12.66 10.81 4.41
C LYS A 93 11.91 9.52 4.07
N ASN A 94 12.59 8.38 4.11
CA ASN A 94 12.08 7.06 3.76
C ASN A 94 11.66 6.18 4.95
N THR A 95 11.50 6.73 6.16
CA THR A 95 11.07 5.92 7.32
C THR A 95 10.10 6.67 8.22
N GLY A 96 8.96 6.03 8.54
CA GLY A 96 7.92 6.61 9.40
C GLY A 96 8.39 6.98 10.80
N LEU A 97 9.51 6.41 11.27
CA LEU A 97 10.06 6.60 12.62
C LEU A 97 10.38 8.04 12.98
N VAL A 98 10.81 8.82 11.99
CA VAL A 98 11.24 10.20 12.17
C VAL A 98 10.41 11.14 11.28
N GLY A 99 9.16 10.74 11.02
CA GLY A 99 8.21 11.49 10.18
C GLY A 99 8.44 11.34 8.68
N GLY A 100 9.22 10.34 8.26
CA GLY A 100 9.41 9.95 6.86
C GLY A 100 8.21 9.17 6.29
N VAL A 101 8.32 8.77 5.04
CA VAL A 101 7.24 8.10 4.31
C VAL A 101 7.79 7.05 3.35
N TYR A 102 7.18 5.88 3.40
CA TYR A 102 7.28 4.90 2.32
C TYR A 102 6.27 5.21 1.24
N LEU A 103 6.65 5.06 -0.02
CA LEU A 103 5.70 5.15 -1.13
C LEU A 103 4.56 4.14 -0.95
N PRO A 104 3.31 4.55 -1.23
CA PRO A 104 2.16 3.68 -1.02
C PRO A 104 2.20 2.44 -1.94
N PRO A 105 1.50 1.35 -1.58
CA PRO A 105 1.54 0.07 -2.32
C PRO A 105 1.12 0.11 -3.79
N GLU A 106 0.57 1.23 -4.26
CA GLU A 106 0.32 1.46 -5.68
C GLU A 106 1.61 1.62 -6.51
N TYR A 107 2.72 1.94 -5.84
CA TYR A 107 4.08 2.01 -6.35
C TYR A 107 4.94 0.80 -5.91
N ASP A 108 4.34 -0.38 -5.73
CA ASP A 108 4.98 -1.61 -5.21
C ASP A 108 6.37 -1.93 -5.81
N PHE A 109 6.57 -1.75 -7.12
CA PHE A 109 7.88 -1.98 -7.74
C PHE A 109 8.93 -0.91 -7.40
N MET A 110 8.49 0.31 -7.06
CA MET A 110 9.37 1.37 -6.57
C MET A 110 9.78 1.14 -5.13
N TYR A 111 9.03 0.33 -4.36
CA TYR A 111 9.37 0.03 -2.98
C TYR A 111 10.82 -0.47 -2.86
N TYR A 112 11.16 -1.47 -3.68
CA TYR A 112 12.51 -2.04 -3.79
C TYR A 112 13.61 -0.99 -4.05
N TYR A 113 13.25 0.14 -4.66
CA TYR A 113 14.16 1.20 -5.06
C TYR A 113 14.10 2.46 -4.19
N GLN A 114 13.34 2.47 -3.09
CA GLN A 114 13.42 3.56 -2.11
C GLN A 114 14.79 3.56 -1.43
N ALA A 115 15.34 4.70 -1.05
CA ALA A 115 16.74 4.80 -0.64
C ALA A 115 17.12 3.86 0.51
N ILE A 116 16.23 3.72 1.49
CA ILE A 116 16.41 2.82 2.63
C ILE A 116 16.43 1.34 2.22
N GLU A 117 15.58 0.96 1.25
CA GLU A 117 15.48 -0.39 0.69
C GLU A 117 16.66 -0.71 -0.23
N ARG A 118 17.12 0.26 -1.04
CA ARG A 118 18.30 0.10 -1.90
C ARG A 118 19.55 -0.24 -1.09
N ASP A 119 19.79 0.50 -0.02
CA ASP A 119 20.91 0.23 0.89
C ASP A 119 20.76 -1.15 1.55
N ALA A 120 19.57 -1.47 2.07
CA ALA A 120 19.30 -2.77 2.68
C ALA A 120 19.54 -3.95 1.71
N ASN A 121 19.04 -3.82 0.48
CA ASN A 121 19.22 -4.82 -0.58
C ASN A 121 20.69 -4.96 -1.00
N GLN A 122 21.40 -3.85 -1.21
CA GLN A 122 22.81 -3.87 -1.62
C GLN A 122 23.70 -4.45 -0.52
N TYR A 123 23.51 -4.03 0.74
CA TYR A 123 24.24 -4.58 1.87
C TYR A 123 24.00 -6.09 2.01
N THR A 124 22.75 -6.50 1.84
CA THR A 124 22.36 -7.91 1.92
C THR A 124 23.00 -8.74 0.81
N GLU A 125 22.97 -8.27 -0.43
CA GLU A 125 23.61 -8.93 -1.56
C GLU A 125 25.11 -9.16 -1.30
N GLN A 126 25.82 -8.12 -0.86
CA GLN A 126 27.25 -8.21 -0.55
C GLN A 126 27.55 -9.22 0.57
N LYS A 127 26.75 -9.22 1.64
CA LYS A 127 26.97 -10.12 2.79
C LYS A 127 26.61 -11.56 2.48
N VAL A 128 25.53 -11.79 1.74
CA VAL A 128 25.12 -13.11 1.27
C VAL A 128 26.16 -13.68 0.31
N GLU A 129 26.63 -12.90 -0.68
CA GLU A 129 27.67 -13.33 -1.61
C GLU A 129 28.97 -13.69 -0.89
N ALA A 130 29.44 -12.84 0.03
CA ALA A 130 30.64 -13.10 0.80
C ALA A 130 30.53 -14.36 1.67
N LEU A 131 29.38 -14.54 2.33
CA LEU A 131 29.11 -15.71 3.19
C LEU A 131 29.17 -17.01 2.37
N TYR A 132 28.41 -17.09 1.27
CA TYR A 132 28.33 -18.32 0.50
C TYR A 132 29.60 -18.60 -0.30
N THR A 133 30.31 -17.57 -0.77
CA THR A 133 31.64 -17.74 -1.36
C THR A 133 32.63 -18.36 -0.36
N ASP A 134 32.61 -17.93 0.90
CA ASP A 134 33.47 -18.52 1.95
C ASP A 134 33.06 -19.96 2.28
N LEU A 135 31.76 -20.25 2.32
CA LEU A 135 31.25 -21.60 2.51
C LEU A 135 31.64 -22.53 1.35
N GLU A 136 31.55 -22.08 0.10
CA GLU A 136 31.93 -22.86 -1.07
C GLU A 136 33.43 -23.18 -1.09
N LYS A 137 34.28 -22.23 -0.68
CA LYS A 137 35.72 -22.48 -0.51
C LYS A 137 36.02 -23.58 0.50
N LYS A 138 35.20 -23.69 1.55
CA LYS A 138 35.40 -24.64 2.66
C LYS A 138 34.75 -25.99 2.42
N LEU A 139 33.59 -26.02 1.78
CA LEU A 139 32.71 -27.19 1.69
C LEU A 139 32.56 -27.72 0.26
N GLY A 140 33.07 -27.00 -0.74
CA GLY A 140 32.89 -27.30 -2.16
C GLY A 140 31.67 -26.59 -2.77
N PRO A 141 31.41 -26.81 -4.08
CA PRO A 141 30.38 -26.09 -4.82
C PRO A 141 28.98 -26.24 -4.24
N ASN A 142 28.19 -25.17 -4.24
CA ASN A 142 26.80 -25.17 -3.78
C ASN A 142 25.83 -24.89 -4.94
N ILE A 143 25.42 -25.96 -5.63
CA ILE A 143 24.52 -25.88 -6.80
C ILE A 143 23.17 -25.21 -6.45
N ASP A 144 22.65 -25.46 -5.24
CA ASP A 144 21.37 -24.90 -4.81
C ASP A 144 21.48 -23.38 -4.62
N TYR A 145 22.62 -22.89 -4.13
CA TYR A 145 22.89 -21.45 -4.02
C TYR A 145 23.03 -20.77 -5.38
N GLU A 146 23.70 -21.41 -6.34
CA GLU A 146 23.81 -20.90 -7.71
C GLU A 146 22.42 -20.75 -8.36
N GLN A 147 21.56 -21.76 -8.20
CA GLN A 147 20.18 -21.70 -8.69
C GLN A 147 19.37 -20.59 -8.00
N TYR A 148 19.52 -20.43 -6.68
CA TYR A 148 18.89 -19.35 -5.93
C TYR A 148 19.36 -17.97 -6.43
N GLN A 149 20.67 -17.76 -6.60
CA GLN A 149 21.22 -16.50 -7.14
C GLN A 149 20.66 -16.20 -8.54
N SER A 150 20.54 -17.20 -9.41
CA SER A 150 19.97 -17.03 -10.75
C SER A 150 18.50 -16.57 -10.71
N LYS A 151 17.69 -17.18 -9.83
CA LYS A 151 16.29 -16.76 -9.57
C LYS A 151 16.22 -15.33 -9.05
N LYS A 152 17.07 -14.98 -8.06
CA LYS A 152 17.13 -13.63 -7.47
C LYS A 152 17.54 -12.58 -8.52
N THR A 153 18.59 -12.86 -9.30
CA THR A 153 19.06 -11.97 -10.39
C THR A 153 17.95 -11.70 -11.39
N SER A 154 17.21 -12.74 -11.78
CA SER A 154 16.06 -12.62 -12.70
C SER A 154 14.93 -11.77 -12.10
N TYR A 155 14.65 -11.91 -10.80
CA TYR A 155 13.68 -11.09 -10.08
C TYR A 155 14.12 -9.61 -10.04
N VAL A 156 15.35 -9.32 -9.63
CA VAL A 156 15.89 -7.95 -9.58
C VAL A 156 15.87 -7.30 -10.96
N ALA A 157 16.27 -8.03 -12.01
CA ALA A 157 16.20 -7.56 -13.39
C ALA A 157 14.76 -7.22 -13.81
N THR A 158 13.78 -8.04 -13.41
CA THR A 158 12.35 -7.78 -13.67
C THR A 158 11.88 -6.51 -12.97
N MET A 159 12.25 -6.31 -11.70
CA MET A 159 11.92 -5.10 -10.95
C MET A 159 12.56 -3.86 -11.57
N LYS A 160 13.83 -3.97 -12.00
CA LYS A 160 14.56 -2.88 -12.67
C LYS A 160 13.89 -2.48 -13.98
N ASN A 161 13.56 -3.46 -14.83
CA ASN A 161 12.90 -3.20 -16.11
C ASN A 161 11.55 -2.52 -15.92
N ARG A 162 10.76 -2.92 -14.91
CA ARG A 162 9.50 -2.23 -14.56
C ARG A 162 9.71 -0.79 -14.11
N ALA A 163 10.76 -0.53 -13.32
CA ALA A 163 11.07 0.82 -12.87
C ALA A 163 11.51 1.70 -14.04
N ILE A 164 12.32 1.17 -14.96
CA ILE A 164 12.72 1.86 -16.20
C ILE A 164 11.50 2.10 -17.12
N GLU A 165 10.63 1.11 -17.30
CA GLU A 165 9.42 1.27 -18.11
C GLU A 165 8.50 2.38 -17.57
N PHE A 166 8.41 2.52 -16.25
CA PHE A 166 7.54 3.49 -15.61
C PHE A 166 8.15 4.90 -15.49
N SER A 167 9.44 5.00 -15.18
CA SER A 167 10.12 6.26 -14.82
C SER A 167 11.29 6.64 -15.74
N GLY A 168 11.60 5.83 -16.75
CA GLY A 168 12.76 6.01 -17.63
C GLY A 168 14.08 5.61 -16.97
N ASP A 169 15.19 5.89 -17.67
CA ASP A 169 16.53 5.48 -17.21
C ASP A 169 16.96 6.16 -15.89
N ASN A 170 16.37 7.33 -15.57
CA ASN A 170 16.60 8.05 -14.32
C ASN A 170 15.63 7.63 -13.19
N PHE A 171 15.09 6.42 -13.23
CA PHE A 171 14.06 5.97 -12.29
C PHE A 171 14.45 6.10 -10.81
N ILE A 172 15.73 5.97 -10.46
CA ILE A 172 16.20 6.14 -9.07
C ILE A 172 15.91 7.56 -8.57
N SER A 173 16.31 8.57 -9.35
CA SER A 173 16.03 9.97 -9.04
C SER A 173 14.53 10.26 -8.99
N GLU A 174 13.74 9.62 -9.87
CA GLU A 174 12.29 9.73 -9.84
C GLU A 174 11.68 9.12 -8.57
N VAL A 175 12.17 7.96 -8.11
CA VAL A 175 11.72 7.38 -6.84
C VAL A 175 12.04 8.30 -5.67
N ASP A 176 13.28 8.79 -5.59
CA ASP A 176 13.72 9.70 -4.52
C ASP A 176 12.93 11.03 -4.53
N ASN A 177 12.64 11.57 -5.71
CA ASN A 177 11.79 12.76 -5.86
C ASN A 177 10.37 12.50 -5.35
N LYS A 178 9.78 11.34 -5.66
CA LYS A 178 8.41 10.98 -5.23
C LYS A 178 8.33 10.78 -3.73
N VAL A 179 9.33 10.14 -3.13
CA VAL A 179 9.45 10.06 -1.67
C VAL A 179 9.48 11.46 -1.07
N ASN A 180 10.30 12.35 -1.62
CA ASN A 180 10.41 13.73 -1.13
C ASN A 180 9.09 14.51 -1.28
N GLU A 181 8.37 14.35 -2.40
CA GLU A 181 7.04 14.95 -2.59
C GLU A 181 6.06 14.49 -1.50
N PHE A 182 5.98 13.20 -1.22
CA PHE A 182 5.13 12.65 -0.16
C PHE A 182 5.55 13.13 1.23
N TYR A 183 6.85 13.25 1.47
CA TYR A 183 7.40 13.70 2.75
C TYR A 183 7.01 15.15 3.05
N GLU A 184 7.17 16.04 2.07
CA GLU A 184 6.76 17.44 2.20
C GLU A 184 5.24 17.59 2.37
N LEU A 185 4.45 16.76 1.69
CA LEU A 185 2.99 16.71 1.88
C LEU A 185 2.61 16.31 3.31
N LEU A 186 3.29 15.33 3.90
CA LEU A 186 3.05 14.89 5.27
C LEU A 186 3.39 16.02 6.26
N LYS A 187 4.58 16.61 6.15
CA LYS A 187 5.02 17.72 7.00
C LYS A 187 4.08 18.93 6.96
N ASN A 188 3.59 19.27 5.77
CA ASN A 188 2.67 20.41 5.63
C ASN A 188 1.34 20.13 6.34
N LYS A 189 0.82 18.90 6.26
CA LYS A 189 -0.41 18.50 6.99
C LYS A 189 -0.23 18.53 8.51
N GLU A 190 0.96 18.22 9.03
CA GLU A 190 1.24 18.30 10.47
C GLU A 190 1.27 19.75 10.95
N LYS A 191 1.93 20.64 10.21
CA LYS A 191 1.96 22.08 10.50
C LYS A 191 0.56 22.71 10.51
N GLU A 192 -0.34 22.26 9.65
CA GLU A 192 -1.74 22.71 9.65
C GLU A 192 -2.51 22.30 10.92
N LYS A 193 -2.15 21.17 11.54
CA LYS A 193 -2.77 20.70 12.80
C LYS A 193 -2.25 21.41 14.05
N GLU A 194 -1.01 21.90 14.03
CA GLU A 194 -0.36 22.56 15.17
C GLU A 194 -0.71 24.06 15.30
N GLN A 195 -1.31 24.67 14.28
CA GLN A 195 -1.76 26.05 14.41
C GLN A 195 -2.93 26.13 15.41
N PRO A 196 -2.81 26.92 16.50
CA PRO A 196 -3.89 27.04 17.47
C PRO A 196 -5.14 27.57 16.77
N ALA A 197 -6.26 26.89 16.99
CA ALA A 197 -7.57 27.37 16.55
C ALA A 197 -7.73 28.82 17.04
N LYS A 198 -7.70 29.78 16.11
CA LYS A 198 -7.92 31.19 16.44
C LYS A 198 -9.22 31.30 17.25
N PRO A 199 -9.26 32.08 18.34
CA PRO A 199 -10.48 32.27 19.10
C PRO A 199 -11.54 32.88 18.18
N THR A 200 -12.58 32.11 17.89
CA THR A 200 -13.78 32.58 17.19
C THR A 200 -14.64 33.38 18.16
N GLU A 201 -14.23 34.60 18.46
CA GLU A 201 -15.15 35.63 18.95
C GLU A 201 -15.96 36.16 17.76
N ASN A 202 -17.06 35.47 17.46
CA ASN A 202 -18.28 36.04 16.90
C ASN A 202 -19.36 34.94 16.84
N PRO A 203 -20.63 35.25 17.15
CA PRO A 203 -21.72 34.28 17.05
C PRO A 203 -21.76 33.74 15.62
N ILE A 204 -21.83 32.41 15.52
CA ILE A 204 -21.79 31.60 14.30
C ILE A 204 -22.72 32.21 13.25
N LYS A 205 -22.15 32.98 12.32
CA LYS A 205 -22.62 33.01 10.94
C LYS A 205 -22.03 31.79 10.28
N GLN A 206 -22.90 30.91 9.79
CA GLN A 206 -22.50 29.75 9.00
C GLN A 206 -21.48 30.16 7.93
N PRO A 207 -20.37 29.42 7.77
CA PRO A 207 -19.40 29.74 6.74
C PRO A 207 -20.03 29.45 5.37
N GLU A 208 -20.18 30.48 4.54
CA GLU A 208 -20.65 30.39 3.14
C GLU A 208 -19.69 29.63 2.19
N ASN A 209 -18.63 29.02 2.71
CA ASN A 209 -17.69 28.23 1.92
C ASN A 209 -17.48 26.85 2.56
N GLY A 210 -18.55 26.06 2.62
CA GLY A 210 -18.42 24.60 2.59
C GLY A 210 -17.62 24.20 1.35
N LEU A 211 -16.75 23.20 1.51
CA LEU A 211 -15.88 22.68 0.46
C LEU A 211 -16.69 22.44 -0.82
N LYS A 212 -16.63 23.38 -1.78
CA LYS A 212 -17.24 23.21 -3.09
C LYS A 212 -16.45 22.11 -3.81
N ILE A 213 -16.84 20.86 -3.61
CA ILE A 213 -16.53 19.79 -4.55
C ILE A 213 -17.29 20.16 -5.82
N GLY A 214 -16.66 20.99 -6.65
CA GLY A 214 -17.32 21.66 -7.77
C GLY A 214 -17.91 20.67 -8.77
N LYS A 215 -18.88 21.15 -9.54
CA LYS A 215 -19.56 20.45 -10.65
C LYS A 215 -18.62 19.62 -11.56
N LEU A 216 -17.38 20.08 -11.76
CA LEU A 216 -16.36 19.41 -12.59
C LEU A 216 -15.78 18.14 -11.93
N VAL A 217 -15.61 18.14 -10.61
CA VAL A 217 -14.98 17.03 -9.86
C VAL A 217 -15.89 15.82 -9.82
N TRP A 218 -17.20 16.02 -9.65
CA TRP A 218 -18.18 14.93 -9.61
C TRP A 218 -18.41 14.28 -10.98
N THR A 219 -18.50 15.09 -12.03
CA THR A 219 -18.70 14.60 -13.40
C THR A 219 -17.48 13.80 -13.89
N GLU A 220 -16.26 14.25 -13.56
CA GLU A 220 -15.05 13.47 -13.83
C GLU A 220 -14.98 12.19 -13.01
N ASN A 221 -15.29 12.24 -11.72
CA ASN A 221 -15.24 11.07 -10.85
C ASN A 221 -16.26 10.01 -11.26
N ASN A 222 -17.44 10.40 -11.74
CA ASN A 222 -18.43 9.47 -12.29
C ASN A 222 -17.95 8.78 -13.56
N LYS A 223 -17.33 9.54 -14.47
CA LYS A 223 -16.74 8.97 -15.69
C LYS A 223 -15.63 7.97 -15.33
N LYS A 224 -14.76 8.33 -14.38
CA LYS A 224 -13.71 7.44 -13.85
C LYS A 224 -14.31 6.20 -13.18
N HIS A 225 -15.39 6.36 -12.42
CA HIS A 225 -16.07 5.26 -11.74
C HIS A 225 -16.67 4.24 -12.73
N SER A 226 -17.33 4.74 -13.78
CA SER A 226 -17.88 3.91 -14.87
C SER A 226 -16.79 3.19 -15.65
N GLN A 227 -15.66 3.85 -15.92
CA GLN A 227 -14.50 3.26 -16.57
C GLN A 227 -13.85 2.15 -15.72
N LEU A 228 -13.73 2.36 -14.41
CA LEU A 228 -13.19 1.35 -13.49
C LEU A 228 -14.08 0.10 -13.43
N LEU A 229 -15.40 0.26 -13.53
CA LEU A 229 -16.33 -0.88 -13.61
C LEU A 229 -16.14 -1.68 -14.91
N VAL A 230 -16.05 -0.99 -16.05
CA VAL A 230 -15.76 -1.64 -17.33
C VAL A 230 -14.44 -2.40 -17.26
N ALA A 231 -13.40 -1.78 -16.69
CA ALA A 231 -12.10 -2.41 -16.50
C ALA A 231 -12.18 -3.64 -15.59
N LYS A 232 -12.89 -3.57 -14.45
CA LYS A 232 -13.05 -4.72 -13.55
C LYS A 232 -13.74 -5.89 -14.23
N ASN A 233 -14.84 -5.61 -14.94
CA ASN A 233 -15.58 -6.63 -15.68
C ASN A 233 -14.72 -7.26 -16.80
N GLN A 234 -13.92 -6.47 -17.51
CA GLN A 234 -12.99 -6.99 -18.52
C GLN A 234 -11.94 -7.90 -17.90
N ILE A 235 -11.35 -7.51 -16.75
CA ILE A 235 -10.38 -8.34 -16.03
C ILE A 235 -11.02 -9.66 -15.60
N ASP A 236 -12.24 -9.63 -15.07
CA ASP A 236 -12.95 -10.84 -14.63
C ASP A 236 -13.26 -11.78 -15.81
N GLN A 237 -13.66 -11.24 -16.96
CA GLN A 237 -13.84 -12.01 -18.19
C GLN A 237 -12.53 -12.62 -18.69
N LEU A 238 -11.42 -11.88 -18.63
CA LEU A 238 -10.09 -12.37 -19.00
C LEU A 238 -9.65 -13.50 -18.05
N MET A 239 -9.85 -13.34 -16.74
CA MET A 239 -9.57 -14.39 -15.75
C MET A 239 -10.39 -15.66 -16.00
N GLN A 240 -11.67 -15.54 -16.35
CA GLN A 240 -12.51 -16.69 -16.69
C GLN A 240 -12.01 -17.40 -17.95
N ARG A 241 -11.64 -16.65 -18.99
CA ARG A 241 -11.06 -17.22 -20.24
C ARG A 241 -9.73 -17.89 -19.98
N LEU A 242 -8.86 -17.28 -19.18
CA LEU A 242 -7.56 -17.82 -18.78
C LEU A 242 -7.72 -19.16 -18.05
N ASN A 243 -8.57 -19.19 -17.03
CA ASN A 243 -8.87 -20.42 -16.27
C ASN A 243 -9.49 -21.50 -17.15
N LYS A 244 -10.34 -21.13 -18.12
CA LYS A 244 -10.90 -22.08 -19.11
C LYS A 244 -9.82 -22.67 -20.00
N ALA A 245 -8.93 -21.84 -20.56
CA ALA A 245 -7.86 -22.30 -21.44
C ALA A 245 -6.89 -23.26 -20.73
N PHE A 246 -6.55 -22.98 -19.46
CA PHE A 246 -5.72 -23.86 -18.65
C PHE A 246 -6.38 -25.23 -18.41
N ARG A 247 -7.66 -25.24 -18.00
CA ARG A 247 -8.42 -26.50 -17.80
C ARG A 247 -8.55 -27.34 -19.06
N GLU A 248 -8.60 -26.71 -20.24
CA GLU A 248 -8.69 -27.38 -21.54
C GLU A 248 -7.32 -27.85 -22.06
N GLY A 249 -6.23 -27.71 -21.29
CA GLY A 249 -4.87 -28.08 -21.71
C GLY A 249 -4.33 -27.22 -22.86
N LYS A 250 -4.92 -26.04 -23.11
CA LYS A 250 -4.54 -25.13 -24.20
C LYS A 250 -3.43 -24.15 -23.80
N MET A 251 -2.89 -24.26 -22.59
CA MET A 251 -1.90 -23.33 -22.05
C MET A 251 -0.96 -24.05 -21.09
N GLU A 252 0.34 -23.81 -21.27
CA GLU A 252 1.41 -24.24 -20.37
C GLU A 252 1.25 -23.63 -18.97
N GLU A 253 1.57 -24.41 -17.93
CA GLU A 253 1.39 -24.02 -16.51
C GLU A 253 2.14 -22.74 -16.14
N ASN A 254 3.42 -22.64 -16.51
CA ASN A 254 4.22 -21.43 -16.23
C ASN A 254 3.64 -20.18 -16.90
N LYS A 255 3.10 -20.33 -18.12
CA LYS A 255 2.45 -19.22 -18.84
C LYS A 255 1.13 -18.83 -18.17
N PHE A 256 0.35 -19.81 -17.71
CA PHE A 256 -0.87 -19.59 -16.95
C PHE A 256 -0.60 -18.83 -15.64
N LEU A 257 0.36 -19.29 -14.83
CA LEU A 257 0.70 -18.65 -13.56
C LEU A 257 1.13 -17.19 -13.74
N ASN A 258 2.00 -16.91 -14.71
CA ASN A 258 2.44 -15.55 -15.01
C ASN A 258 1.29 -14.62 -15.44
N GLN A 259 0.39 -15.10 -16.32
CA GLN A 259 -0.77 -14.32 -16.76
C GLN A 259 -1.79 -14.12 -15.64
N LYS A 260 -1.99 -15.15 -14.81
CA LYS A 260 -2.89 -15.11 -13.65
C LYS A 260 -2.42 -14.06 -12.64
N HIS A 261 -1.15 -14.09 -12.25
CA HIS A 261 -0.59 -13.10 -11.32
C HIS A 261 -0.69 -11.66 -11.86
N SER A 262 -0.48 -11.46 -13.16
CA SER A 262 -0.65 -10.14 -13.80
C SER A 262 -2.09 -9.64 -13.70
N LEU A 263 -3.07 -10.49 -14.04
CA LEU A 263 -4.49 -10.14 -13.96
C LEU A 263 -4.97 -9.94 -12.51
N GLU A 264 -4.48 -10.73 -11.57
CA GLU A 264 -4.76 -10.56 -10.13
C GLU A 264 -4.22 -9.22 -9.61
N SER A 265 -3.00 -8.85 -10.01
CA SER A 265 -2.42 -7.54 -9.67
C SER A 265 -3.27 -6.39 -10.24
N GLN A 266 -3.70 -6.48 -11.50
CA GLN A 266 -4.57 -5.48 -12.11
C GLN A 266 -5.95 -5.42 -11.43
N SER A 267 -6.55 -6.57 -11.13
CA SER A 267 -7.82 -6.65 -10.39
C SER A 267 -7.71 -5.97 -9.03
N ASN A 268 -6.63 -6.24 -8.29
CA ASN A 268 -6.40 -5.63 -6.98
C ASN A 268 -6.25 -4.10 -7.07
N LYS A 269 -5.53 -3.59 -8.08
CA LYS A 269 -5.40 -2.14 -8.33
C LYS A 269 -6.76 -1.50 -8.62
N VAL A 270 -7.59 -2.12 -9.45
CA VAL A 270 -8.94 -1.61 -9.78
C VAL A 270 -9.85 -1.67 -8.55
N SER A 271 -9.83 -2.76 -7.79
CA SER A 271 -10.62 -2.92 -6.57
C SER A 271 -10.26 -1.88 -5.49
N LYS A 272 -8.98 -1.54 -5.30
CA LYS A 272 -8.55 -0.47 -4.39
C LYS A 272 -9.12 0.89 -4.81
N LYS A 273 -9.06 1.21 -6.11
CA LYS A 273 -9.64 2.47 -6.64
C LYS A 273 -11.15 2.53 -6.48
N ILE A 274 -11.86 1.42 -6.71
CA ILE A 274 -13.31 1.33 -6.46
C ILE A 274 -13.60 1.56 -4.98
N LYS A 275 -12.87 0.90 -4.07
CA LYS A 275 -13.05 1.08 -2.62
C LYS A 275 -12.88 2.54 -2.21
N PHE A 276 -11.81 3.19 -2.67
CA PHE A 276 -11.57 4.61 -2.40
C PHE A 276 -12.71 5.51 -2.90
N LEU A 277 -13.22 5.27 -4.11
CA LEU A 277 -14.34 6.04 -4.64
C LEU A 277 -15.64 5.79 -3.87
N ASN A 278 -15.89 4.56 -3.40
CA ASN A 278 -17.05 4.26 -2.56
C ASN A 278 -16.97 4.99 -1.22
N GLU A 279 -15.81 5.01 -0.58
CA GLU A 279 -15.58 5.74 0.68
C GLU A 279 -15.79 7.24 0.49
N LEU A 280 -15.30 7.81 -0.60
CA LEU A 280 -15.50 9.22 -0.93
C LEU A 280 -16.98 9.54 -1.16
N ALA A 281 -17.68 8.70 -1.95
CA ALA A 281 -19.12 8.86 -2.19
C ALA A 281 -19.92 8.75 -0.90
N GLN A 282 -19.60 7.79 -0.04
CA GLN A 282 -20.26 7.60 1.25
C GLN A 282 -20.05 8.79 2.17
N LYS A 283 -18.82 9.31 2.27
CA LYS A 283 -18.51 10.49 3.07
C LYS A 283 -19.31 11.71 2.60
N SER A 284 -19.28 12.01 1.31
CA SER A 284 -20.03 13.16 0.77
C SER A 284 -21.54 13.00 0.88
N PHE A 285 -22.04 11.77 0.80
CA PHE A 285 -23.46 11.50 1.06
C PHE A 285 -23.80 11.74 2.53
N GLN A 286 -22.99 11.24 3.45
CA GLN A 286 -23.18 11.47 4.90
C GLN A 286 -23.15 12.95 5.27
N GLU A 287 -22.33 13.77 4.59
CA GLU A 287 -22.27 15.22 4.80
C GLU A 287 -23.58 15.93 4.43
N GLN A 288 -24.28 15.49 3.37
CA GLN A 288 -25.60 16.05 3.01
C GLN A 288 -26.76 15.45 3.81
N TYR A 289 -26.54 14.26 4.41
CA TYR A 289 -27.54 13.49 5.13
C TYR A 289 -27.00 13.05 6.50
N PRO A 290 -26.70 13.98 7.42
CA PRO A 290 -26.03 13.66 8.68
C PRO A 290 -26.85 12.74 9.59
N ASP A 291 -28.18 12.80 9.49
CA ASP A 291 -29.08 12.04 10.35
C ASP A 291 -29.33 10.61 9.85
N LEU A 292 -28.87 10.26 8.64
CA LEU A 292 -29.05 8.91 8.08
C LEU A 292 -27.90 8.00 8.49
N LYS A 293 -28.21 6.82 9.02
CA LYS A 293 -27.22 5.76 9.21
C LYS A 293 -27.00 5.03 7.89
N LEU A 294 -25.88 5.33 7.24
CA LEU A 294 -25.52 4.72 5.97
C LEU A 294 -24.97 3.29 6.16
N LYS A 295 -25.32 2.42 5.22
CA LYS A 295 -24.64 1.13 5.06
C LYS A 295 -23.29 1.33 4.36
N PRO A 296 -22.32 0.41 4.50
CA PRO A 296 -21.12 0.45 3.69
C PRO A 296 -21.45 0.45 2.20
N PHE A 297 -20.95 1.44 1.46
CA PHE A 297 -21.29 1.57 0.06
C PHE A 297 -20.65 0.45 -0.77
N SER A 298 -21.52 -0.32 -1.42
CA SER A 298 -21.14 -1.10 -2.60
C SER A 298 -20.92 -0.18 -3.81
N LEU A 299 -20.43 -0.75 -4.90
CA LEU A 299 -20.34 -0.02 -6.17
C LEU A 299 -21.71 0.48 -6.64
N GLN A 300 -22.74 -0.38 -6.57
CA GLN A 300 -24.09 -0.01 -6.98
C GLN A 300 -24.64 1.10 -6.08
N THR A 301 -24.44 0.97 -4.77
CA THR A 301 -24.84 1.96 -3.77
C THR A 301 -24.17 3.31 -4.01
N SER A 302 -22.87 3.33 -4.34
CA SER A 302 -22.15 4.55 -4.67
C SER A 302 -22.72 5.25 -5.89
N ASN A 303 -23.06 4.51 -6.95
CA ASN A 303 -23.70 5.09 -8.13
C ASN A 303 -25.06 5.74 -7.80
N ILE A 304 -25.85 5.10 -6.94
CA ILE A 304 -27.14 5.65 -6.50
C ILE A 304 -26.92 6.93 -5.70
N ALA A 305 -26.02 6.90 -4.70
CA ALA A 305 -25.67 8.06 -3.89
C ALA A 305 -25.20 9.23 -4.75
N ILE A 306 -24.32 8.96 -5.73
CA ILE A 306 -23.81 10.02 -6.59
C ILE A 306 -24.91 10.60 -7.48
N ARG A 307 -25.86 9.79 -7.99
CA ARG A 307 -27.01 10.31 -8.74
C ARG A 307 -27.86 11.28 -7.90
N ILE A 308 -28.07 10.96 -6.62
CA ILE A 308 -28.78 11.85 -5.68
C ILE A 308 -27.99 13.14 -5.45
N LEU A 309 -26.69 13.03 -5.15
CA LEU A 309 -25.82 14.19 -4.93
C LEU A 309 -25.75 15.11 -6.15
N GLN A 310 -25.71 14.53 -7.36
CA GLN A 310 -25.75 15.29 -8.61
C GLN A 310 -27.07 16.01 -8.79
N HIS A 311 -28.20 15.32 -8.55
CA HIS A 311 -29.51 15.97 -8.62
C HIS A 311 -29.57 17.15 -7.64
N ASN A 312 -29.17 16.95 -6.39
CA ASN A 312 -29.20 18.01 -5.37
C ASN A 312 -28.37 19.23 -5.78
N GLU A 313 -27.20 18.99 -6.37
CA GLU A 313 -26.30 20.04 -6.85
C GLU A 313 -26.89 20.78 -8.07
N GLU A 314 -27.58 20.08 -8.98
CA GLU A 314 -28.20 20.64 -10.17
C GLU A 314 -29.47 21.43 -9.85
N SER A 315 -30.33 20.88 -8.98
CA SER A 315 -31.58 21.49 -8.55
C SER A 315 -31.38 22.60 -7.51
N LYS A 316 -30.21 22.66 -6.87
CA LYS A 316 -29.93 23.50 -5.69
C LYS A 316 -30.87 23.21 -4.51
N THR A 317 -31.37 21.97 -4.42
CA THR A 317 -32.24 21.51 -3.35
C THR A 317 -31.77 20.15 -2.84
N THR A 318 -31.73 19.95 -1.53
CA THR A 318 -31.44 18.62 -0.97
C THR A 318 -32.72 17.80 -0.95
N LEU A 319 -32.77 16.72 -1.74
CA LEU A 319 -33.88 15.77 -1.69
C LEU A 319 -33.97 15.13 -0.31
N LYS A 320 -35.16 15.00 0.25
CA LYS A 320 -35.39 14.14 1.41
C LYS A 320 -35.39 12.65 0.98
N PRO A 321 -35.11 11.70 1.88
CA PRO A 321 -35.05 10.28 1.56
C PRO A 321 -36.30 9.74 0.82
N GLU A 322 -37.48 10.18 1.22
CA GLU A 322 -38.76 9.81 0.61
C GLU A 322 -38.90 10.30 -0.85
N GLN A 323 -38.10 11.28 -1.25
CA GLN A 323 -38.05 11.86 -2.60
C GLN A 323 -37.02 11.17 -3.50
N PHE A 324 -36.19 10.25 -2.99
CA PHE A 324 -35.23 9.51 -3.81
C PHE A 324 -35.92 8.69 -4.92
N LYS A 325 -37.17 8.27 -4.69
CA LYS A 325 -38.02 7.60 -5.69
C LYS A 325 -38.34 8.48 -6.90
N ASP A 326 -38.31 9.81 -6.74
CA ASP A 326 -38.57 10.76 -7.82
C ASP A 326 -37.45 10.73 -8.87
N LEU A 327 -36.28 10.19 -8.51
CA LEU A 327 -35.17 9.88 -9.41
C LEU A 327 -35.31 8.52 -10.12
N GLY A 328 -36.47 7.86 -9.98
CA GLY A 328 -36.73 6.52 -10.50
C GLY A 328 -36.00 5.40 -9.75
N LEU A 329 -35.56 5.65 -8.52
CA LEU A 329 -34.91 4.64 -7.67
C LEU A 329 -35.96 3.70 -7.08
N LYS A 330 -35.69 2.40 -7.16
CA LYS A 330 -36.52 1.37 -6.51
C LYS A 330 -36.34 1.43 -5.01
N GLU A 331 -37.35 1.01 -4.27
CA GLU A 331 -37.30 0.96 -2.81
C GLU A 331 -36.13 0.08 -2.30
N SER A 332 -35.79 -1.01 -3.00
CA SER A 332 -34.63 -1.84 -2.66
C SER A 332 -33.28 -1.12 -2.84
N GLU A 333 -33.19 -0.16 -3.78
CA GLU A 333 -32.01 0.65 -4.01
C GLU A 333 -31.83 1.68 -2.91
N VAL A 334 -32.93 2.31 -2.48
CA VAL A 334 -32.93 3.23 -1.32
C VAL A 334 -32.52 2.48 -0.05
N HIS A 335 -33.07 1.29 0.20
CA HIS A 335 -32.67 0.44 1.31
C HIS A 335 -31.21 -0.04 1.25
N SER A 336 -30.55 0.03 0.09
CA SER A 336 -29.13 -0.28 -0.02
C SER A 336 -28.22 0.85 0.49
N LEU A 337 -28.74 2.08 0.53
CA LEU A 337 -28.04 3.27 1.03
C LEU A 337 -28.16 3.39 2.56
N VAL A 338 -29.38 3.25 3.09
CA VAL A 338 -29.73 3.61 4.46
C VAL A 338 -30.20 2.37 5.24
N ASP A 339 -29.96 2.36 6.56
CA ASP A 339 -30.55 1.37 7.45
C ASP A 339 -32.08 1.51 7.51
N LYS A 340 -32.80 0.39 7.52
CA LYS A 340 -34.26 0.35 7.35
C LYS A 340 -35.01 1.03 8.50
N LYS A 341 -34.39 1.08 9.69
CA LYS A 341 -34.98 1.69 10.89
C LYS A 341 -35.14 3.20 10.75
N ASP A 342 -34.18 3.86 10.09
CA ASP A 342 -34.15 5.31 9.99
C ASP A 342 -35.16 5.84 8.95
N LEU A 343 -35.59 5.00 7.99
CA LEU A 343 -36.60 5.39 7.01
C LEU A 343 -38.02 5.44 7.62
N LEU A 344 -38.29 4.65 8.68
CA LEU A 344 -39.60 4.58 9.33
C LEU A 344 -39.83 5.70 10.35
N GLU A 345 -38.77 6.30 10.90
CA GLU A 345 -38.86 7.42 11.84
C GLU A 345 -39.15 8.77 11.16
N VAL A 346 -39.03 8.84 9.83
CA VAL A 346 -39.33 10.05 9.03
C VAL A 346 -40.80 10.09 8.58
N GLU A 347 -41.52 8.96 8.62
CA GLU A 347 -42.93 8.87 8.21
C GLU A 347 -43.94 9.11 9.35
N MET A 348 -43.48 9.23 10.60
CA MET A 348 -44.29 9.58 11.79
C MET A 348 -44.06 11.03 12.20
#